data_AF-A0ABC8RUC4-F1
#
_entry.id   AF-A0ABC8RUC4-F1
#
_cell.length_a   1.000
_cell.length_b   1.000
_cell.length_c   1.000
_cell.angle_alpha   90.00
_cell.angle_beta   90.00
_cell.angle_gamma   90.00
#
_symmetry.space_group_name_H-M   'P 1'
#
loop_
_entity.id
_entity.type
_entity.pdbx_description
1 polymer ?
#
loop_
_entity_poly.entity_id
_entity_poly.type
_entity_poly.pdbx_seq_one_letter_code
_entity_poly.pdbx_strand_id
1 'polypeptide(L)'
;MMKQPKSFNSVAASVQPLEASTKGCFDNIVSSKEFLEVWRNAKVICFDVDNTVCIDEGIDELAEFCGARKAIAEWTARAMNGFVPFEEALAVRLSLFNPLLAQVQDFLEKKPPSPGTLLRRLKFQRNP
;
A
#
# COMPACT_ATOMS: atom_id res chain seq x y z
N MET A 1 35.61 -37.82 -17.39
CA MET A 1 35.70 -37.04 -16.14
C MET A 1 34.36 -36.34 -15.91
N MET A 2 33.43 -37.02 -15.22
CA MET A 2 32.06 -36.54 -15.02
C MET A 2 32.04 -35.56 -13.84
N LYS A 3 31.66 -34.30 -14.09
CA LYS A 3 31.47 -33.29 -13.04
C LYS A 3 30.08 -33.46 -12.46
N GLN A 4 29.99 -33.79 -11.17
CA GLN A 4 28.73 -33.85 -10.45
C GLN A 4 28.17 -32.44 -10.20
N PRO A 5 26.84 -32.25 -10.24
CA PRO A 5 26.21 -31.01 -9.83
C PRO A 5 26.20 -30.92 -8.30
N LYS A 6 26.56 -29.74 -7.77
CA LYS A 6 26.56 -29.44 -6.34
C LYS A 6 25.11 -29.43 -5.83
N SER A 7 24.84 -30.26 -4.83
CA SER A 7 23.60 -30.26 -4.05
C SER A 7 23.40 -28.88 -3.40
N PHE A 8 22.27 -28.24 -3.70
CA PHE A 8 21.82 -27.05 -2.97
C PHE A 8 21.09 -27.51 -1.72
N ASN A 9 21.59 -27.11 -0.55
CA ASN A 9 20.91 -27.37 0.72
C ASN A 9 19.67 -26.47 0.80
N SER A 10 18.49 -27.07 0.57
CA SER A 10 17.19 -26.45 0.84
C SER A 10 16.98 -26.38 2.35
N VAL A 11 17.29 -25.23 2.97
CA VAL A 11 16.81 -24.95 4.32
C VAL A 11 15.33 -24.62 4.22
N ALA A 12 14.51 -25.66 4.37
CA ALA A 12 13.09 -25.50 4.64
C ALA A 12 12.96 -24.88 6.05
N ALA A 13 12.67 -23.58 6.11
CA ALA A 13 12.26 -22.95 7.35
C ALA A 13 10.88 -23.52 7.72
N SER A 14 10.89 -24.45 8.66
CA SER A 14 9.69 -24.99 9.31
C SER A 14 8.95 -23.84 9.99
N VAL A 15 7.88 -23.36 9.38
CA VAL A 15 6.98 -22.38 10.00
C VAL A 15 5.93 -23.16 10.79
N GLN A 16 6.11 -23.22 12.10
CA GLN A 16 5.02 -23.58 13.01
C GLN A 16 4.16 -22.32 13.28
N PRO A 17 2.83 -22.45 13.40
CA PRO A 17 1.95 -21.31 13.63
C PRO A 17 2.18 -20.73 15.03
N LEU A 18 2.48 -19.43 15.11
CA LEU A 18 2.54 -18.72 16.39
C LEU A 18 1.19 -18.03 16.64
N GLU A 19 0.50 -18.56 17.64
CA GLU A 19 -0.79 -18.14 18.18
C GLU A 19 -0.91 -16.62 18.41
N ALA A 20 -2.09 -16.10 18.11
CA ALA A 20 -2.44 -14.69 18.20
C ALA A 20 -2.39 -14.17 19.64
N SER A 21 -1.48 -13.23 19.92
CA SER A 21 -1.48 -12.42 21.13
C SER A 21 -2.05 -11.04 20.86
N THR A 22 -3.28 -10.83 21.31
CA THR A 22 -3.98 -9.54 21.32
C THR A 22 -3.47 -8.65 22.45
N LYS A 23 -2.60 -7.67 22.15
CA LYS A 23 -2.51 -6.30 22.73
C LYS A 23 -1.10 -5.70 22.57
N GLY A 24 -1.04 -4.54 21.92
CA GLY A 24 -0.08 -3.47 22.20
C GLY A 24 1.38 -3.71 21.82
N CYS A 25 1.85 -3.07 20.76
CA CYS A 25 2.61 -1.83 20.84
C CYS A 25 3.16 -1.51 19.43
N PHE A 26 2.80 -0.38 18.85
CA PHE A 26 3.66 0.21 17.81
C PHE A 26 4.85 0.85 18.53
N ASP A 27 5.70 0.01 19.11
CA ASP A 27 7.02 0.45 19.52
C ASP A 27 7.71 0.86 18.22
N ASN A 28 8.01 2.15 18.09
CA ASN A 28 8.94 2.61 17.09
C ASN A 28 10.24 1.88 17.39
N ILE A 29 10.49 0.77 16.67
CA ILE A 29 11.76 0.05 16.71
C ILE A 29 12.82 1.13 16.58
N VAL A 30 13.64 1.29 17.63
CA VAL A 30 14.73 2.24 17.63
C VAL A 30 15.62 1.84 16.46
N SER A 31 15.52 2.57 15.36
CA SER A 31 16.27 2.28 14.15
C SER A 31 17.76 2.31 14.49
N SER A 32 18.51 1.33 13.99
CA SER A 32 19.96 1.34 14.14
C SER A 32 20.53 2.66 13.58
N LYS A 33 21.64 3.13 14.16
CA LYS A 33 22.30 4.36 13.68
C LYS A 33 22.57 4.31 12.17
N GLU A 34 22.91 3.12 11.67
CA GLU A 34 23.15 2.84 10.25
C GLU A 34 21.90 3.07 9.38
N PHE A 35 20.72 2.60 9.80
CA PHE A 35 19.47 2.82 9.07
C PHE A 35 19.12 4.32 8.99
N LEU A 36 19.30 5.05 10.09
CA LEU A 36 19.05 6.49 10.12
C LEU A 36 20.03 7.27 9.22
N GLU A 37 21.27 6.80 9.11
CA GLU A 37 22.27 7.41 8.23
C GLU A 37 21.92 7.20 6.75
N VAL A 38 21.49 5.98 6.37
CA VAL A 38 20.97 5.71 5.02
C VAL A 38 19.77 6.60 4.72
N TRP A 39 18.82 6.72 5.66
CA TRP A 39 17.61 7.51 5.47
C TRP A 39 17.90 9.01 5.33
N ARG A 40 18.84 9.55 6.11
CA ARG A 40 19.27 10.96 6.00
C ARG A 40 20.02 11.26 4.71
N ASN A 41 20.75 10.29 4.18
CA ASN A 41 21.52 10.43 2.94
C ASN A 41 20.69 10.14 1.67
N ALA A 42 19.45 9.66 1.83
CA ALA A 42 18.54 9.41 0.71
C ALA A 42 18.19 10.73 -0.01
N LYS A 43 18.54 10.83 -1.29
CA LYS A 43 18.23 11.99 -2.14
C LYS A 43 16.82 11.93 -2.73
N VAL A 44 16.29 10.72 -2.89
CA VAL A 44 14.99 10.46 -3.49
C VAL A 44 14.25 9.48 -2.60
N ILE A 45 12.99 9.78 -2.32
CA ILE A 45 12.09 8.92 -1.57
C ILE A 45 10.79 8.85 -2.38
N CYS A 46 10.34 7.64 -2.68
CA CYS A 46 9.09 7.39 -3.38
C CYS A 46 8.08 6.87 -2.36
N PHE A 47 6.86 7.38 -2.44
CA PHE A 47 5.75 6.94 -1.60
C PHE A 47 4.63 6.43 -2.50
N ASP A 48 3.98 5.39 -2.03
CA ASP A 48 2.65 5.04 -2.51
C ASP A 48 1.63 6.12 -2.10
N VAL A 49 0.45 6.13 -2.73
CA VAL A 49 -0.59 7.12 -2.50
C VAL A 49 -1.57 6.64 -1.44
N ASP A 50 -2.33 5.58 -1.76
CA ASP A 50 -3.39 5.05 -0.92
C ASP A 50 -2.80 4.45 0.37
N ASN A 51 -3.47 4.69 1.50
CA ASN A 51 -3.01 4.33 2.85
C ASN A 51 -1.57 4.77 3.24
N THR A 52 -0.93 5.65 2.47
CA THR A 52 0.46 6.08 2.69
C THR A 52 0.55 7.61 2.73
N VAL A 53 0.39 8.25 1.57
CA VAL A 53 0.34 9.71 1.43
C VAL A 53 -1.05 10.24 1.81
N CYS A 54 -2.08 9.47 1.48
CA CYS A 54 -3.47 9.70 1.83
C CYS A 54 -3.96 8.59 2.77
N ILE A 55 -4.97 8.88 3.60
CA ILE A 55 -5.63 7.83 4.42
C ILE A 55 -6.75 7.12 3.66
N ASP A 56 -7.15 7.68 2.52
CA ASP A 56 -8.27 7.22 1.73
C ASP A 56 -7.81 6.20 0.67
N GLU A 57 -8.74 5.38 0.19
CA GLU A 57 -8.56 4.45 -0.93
C GLU A 57 -9.19 5.06 -2.19
N GLY A 58 -8.40 5.74 -3.02
CA GLY A 58 -8.92 6.66 -4.03
C GLY A 58 -9.92 6.05 -5.01
N ILE A 59 -9.70 4.81 -5.47
CA ILE A 59 -10.63 4.12 -6.38
C ILE A 59 -11.95 3.76 -5.69
N ASP A 60 -11.88 3.32 -4.43
CA ASP A 60 -13.06 2.91 -3.67
C ASP A 60 -13.94 4.11 -3.33
N GLU A 61 -13.31 5.23 -2.99
CA GLU A 61 -13.97 6.51 -2.71
C GLU A 61 -14.62 7.12 -3.96
N LEU A 62 -13.92 7.05 -5.11
CA LEU A 62 -14.49 7.48 -6.38
C LEU A 62 -15.68 6.59 -6.80
N ALA A 63 -15.56 5.27 -6.63
CA ALA A 63 -16.66 4.36 -6.93
C ALA A 63 -17.84 4.57 -5.99
N GLU A 64 -17.62 4.89 -4.71
CA GLU A 64 -18.68 5.33 -3.80
C GLU A 64 -19.39 6.57 -4.33
N PHE A 65 -18.63 7.60 -4.72
CA PHE A 65 -19.18 8.83 -5.26
C PHE A 65 -20.04 8.59 -6.51
N CYS A 66 -19.64 7.64 -7.34
CA CYS A 66 -20.40 7.18 -8.51
C CYS A 66 -21.53 6.17 -8.20
N GLY A 67 -21.74 5.79 -6.93
CA GLY A 67 -22.77 4.84 -6.51
C GLY A 67 -22.44 3.36 -6.78
N ALA A 68 -21.19 3.03 -7.10
CA ALA A 68 -20.73 1.73 -7.55
C ALA A 68 -19.85 0.96 -6.56
N ARG A 69 -19.71 1.41 -5.30
CA ARG A 69 -18.87 0.72 -4.29
C ARG A 69 -19.15 -0.79 -4.20
N LYS A 70 -20.45 -1.19 -4.19
CA LYS A 70 -20.84 -2.60 -4.09
C LYS A 70 -20.34 -3.43 -5.28
N ALA A 71 -20.25 -2.84 -6.48
CA ALA A 71 -19.80 -3.56 -7.67
C ALA A 71 -18.31 -3.90 -7.59
N ILE A 72 -17.50 -3.02 -7.01
CA ILE A 72 -16.04 -3.18 -6.98
C ILE A 72 -15.49 -3.83 -5.70
N ALA A 73 -16.27 -3.88 -4.61
CA ALA A 73 -15.80 -4.30 -3.29
C ALA A 73 -15.16 -5.70 -3.28
N GLU A 74 -15.73 -6.65 -4.01
CA GLU A 74 -15.17 -8.00 -4.13
C GLU A 74 -13.79 -7.99 -4.81
N TRP A 75 -13.63 -7.18 -5.86
CA TRP A 75 -12.36 -7.06 -6.58
C TRP A 75 -11.31 -6.35 -5.75
N THR A 76 -11.68 -5.31 -4.98
CA THR A 76 -10.76 -4.67 -4.04
C THR A 76 -10.27 -5.67 -3.00
N ALA A 77 -11.17 -6.47 -2.40
CA ALA A 77 -10.79 -7.50 -1.44
C ALA A 77 -9.85 -8.57 -2.05
N ARG A 78 -10.10 -8.99 -3.30
CA ARG A 78 -9.22 -9.94 -4.00
C ARG A 78 -7.84 -9.35 -4.30
N ALA A 79 -7.79 -8.08 -4.71
CA ALA A 79 -6.54 -7.37 -5.00
C ALA A 79 -5.68 -7.20 -3.75
N MET A 80 -6.27 -6.73 -2.64
CA MET A 80 -5.54 -6.51 -1.38
C MET A 80 -5.00 -7.80 -0.76
N ASN A 81 -5.69 -8.93 -0.97
CA ASN A 81 -5.21 -10.24 -0.52
C ASN A 81 -4.17 -10.87 -1.47
N GLY A 82 -3.81 -10.20 -2.58
CA GLY A 82 -2.82 -10.68 -3.54
C GLY A 82 -3.31 -11.82 -4.44
N PHE A 83 -4.62 -12.05 -4.54
CA PHE A 83 -5.17 -13.12 -5.38
C PHE A 83 -5.21 -12.76 -6.87
N VAL A 84 -5.17 -11.46 -7.19
CA VAL A 84 -5.26 -10.94 -8.57
C VAL A 84 -4.13 -9.94 -8.79
N PRO A 85 -3.46 -9.95 -9.96
CA PRO A 85 -2.49 -8.93 -10.33
C PRO A 85 -3.07 -7.52 -10.27
N PHE A 86 -2.25 -6.52 -9.92
CA PHE A 86 -2.68 -5.14 -9.76
C PHE A 86 -3.37 -4.58 -11.02
N GLU A 87 -2.76 -4.79 -12.18
CA GLU A 87 -3.23 -4.26 -13.47
C GLU A 87 -4.61 -4.83 -13.84
N GLU A 88 -4.81 -6.12 -13.59
CA GLU A 88 -6.08 -6.80 -13.82
C GLU A 88 -7.15 -6.30 -12.85
N ALA A 89 -6.83 -6.24 -11.56
CA ALA A 89 -7.74 -5.73 -10.55
C ALA A 89 -8.12 -4.26 -10.80
N LEU A 90 -7.19 -3.43 -11.25
CA LEU A 90 -7.46 -2.03 -11.58
C LEU A 90 -8.35 -1.92 -12.83
N ALA A 91 -8.03 -2.65 -13.91
CA ALA A 91 -8.81 -2.64 -15.13
C ALA A 91 -10.26 -3.08 -14.89
N VAL A 92 -10.45 -4.17 -14.14
CA VAL A 92 -11.80 -4.66 -13.81
C VAL A 92 -12.56 -3.64 -12.98
N ARG A 93 -11.97 -3.13 -11.88
CA ARG A 93 -12.62 -2.10 -11.04
C ARG A 93 -13.04 -0.88 -11.86
N LEU A 94 -12.17 -0.35 -12.71
CA LEU A 94 -12.49 0.80 -13.55
C LEU A 94 -13.60 0.49 -14.57
N SER A 95 -13.59 -0.71 -15.18
CA SER A 95 -14.63 -1.11 -16.13
C SER A 95 -16.03 -1.25 -15.50
N LEU A 96 -16.10 -1.57 -14.20
CA LEU A 96 -17.37 -1.81 -13.50
C LEU A 96 -18.20 -0.54 -13.30
N PHE A 97 -17.56 0.62 -13.16
CA PHE A 97 -18.24 1.90 -12.95
C PHE A 97 -17.89 2.99 -13.95
N ASN A 98 -16.88 2.76 -14.79
CA ASN A 98 -16.49 3.55 -15.96
C ASN A 98 -16.61 5.07 -15.74
N PRO A 99 -15.79 5.64 -14.83
CA PRO A 99 -15.94 7.04 -14.45
C PRO A 99 -15.62 7.98 -15.61
N LEU A 100 -16.44 9.00 -15.78
CA LEU A 100 -16.14 10.11 -16.68
C LEU A 100 -15.13 11.06 -16.03
N LEU A 101 -14.31 11.71 -16.85
CA LEU A 101 -13.33 12.70 -16.35
C LEU A 101 -14.00 13.83 -15.55
N ALA A 102 -15.20 14.25 -15.94
CA ALA A 102 -15.98 15.24 -15.18
C ALA A 102 -16.34 14.75 -13.78
N GLN A 103 -16.68 13.46 -13.62
CA GLN A 103 -16.98 12.88 -12.30
C GLN A 103 -15.74 12.83 -11.41
N VAL A 104 -14.56 12.59 -12.00
CA VAL A 104 -13.28 12.64 -11.27
C VAL A 104 -12.99 14.06 -10.78
N GLN A 105 -13.20 15.08 -11.63
CA GLN A 105 -13.01 16.48 -11.24
C GLN A 105 -13.99 16.88 -10.12
N ASP A 106 -15.28 16.59 -10.30
CA ASP A 106 -16.31 16.81 -9.29
C ASP A 106 -15.97 16.15 -7.94
N PHE A 107 -15.46 14.91 -7.99
CA PHE A 107 -15.04 14.17 -6.81
C PHE A 107 -13.88 14.86 -6.09
N LEU A 108 -12.85 15.29 -6.82
CA LEU A 108 -11.69 15.97 -6.26
C LEU A 108 -12.05 17.33 -5.63
N GLU A 109 -13.02 18.05 -6.22
CA GLU A 109 -13.51 19.33 -5.67
C GLU A 109 -14.35 19.12 -4.40
N LYS A 110 -15.24 18.12 -4.41
CA LYS A 110 -16.19 17.88 -3.30
C LYS A 110 -15.57 17.10 -2.15
N LYS A 111 -14.60 16.23 -2.44
CA LYS A 111 -13.95 15.34 -1.47
C LYS A 111 -12.44 15.30 -1.71
N PRO A 112 -11.71 16.37 -1.34
CA PRO A 112 -10.26 16.37 -1.47
C PRO A 112 -9.62 15.28 -0.60
N PRO A 113 -8.50 14.67 -1.04
CA PRO A 113 -7.86 13.58 -0.32
C PRO A 113 -7.31 14.04 1.03
N SER A 114 -7.51 13.20 2.04
CA SER A 114 -7.10 13.48 3.42
C SER A 114 -5.62 13.13 3.62
N PRO A 115 -4.78 14.09 4.06
CA PRO A 115 -3.35 13.84 4.24
C PRO A 115 -3.05 12.76 5.30
N GLY A 116 -2.24 11.78 4.92
CA GLY A 116 -1.73 10.73 5.79
C GLY A 116 -0.75 11.22 6.85
N THR A 117 -0.57 10.41 7.89
CA THR A 117 0.32 10.67 9.03
C THR A 117 1.77 10.90 8.59
N LEU A 118 2.20 10.22 7.51
CA LEU A 118 3.55 10.31 6.96
C LEU A 118 3.87 11.74 6.50
N LEU A 119 3.03 12.32 5.65
CA LEU A 119 3.20 13.70 5.18
C LEU A 119 3.19 14.71 6.34
N ARG A 120 2.33 14.50 7.34
CA ARG A 120 2.28 15.35 8.52
C ARG A 120 3.63 15.37 9.24
N ARG A 121 4.25 14.20 9.44
CA ARG A 121 5.55 14.08 10.11
C ARG A 121 6.70 14.68 9.27
N LEU A 122 6.69 14.47 7.96
CA LEU A 122 7.71 15.03 7.07
C LEU A 122 7.66 16.56 6.98
N LYS A 123 6.46 17.15 6.96
CA LYS A 123 6.29 18.62 6.94
C LYS A 123 6.76 19.28 8.24
N PHE A 124 6.58 18.63 9.39
CA PHE A 124 7.03 19.16 10.69
C PHE A 124 8.57 19.17 10.86
N GLN A 125 9.30 18.37 10.08
CA GLN A 125 10.77 18.34 10.11
C GLN A 125 11.40 19.38 9.19
N ARG A 126 10.59 20.18 8.49
CA ARG A 126 11.03 21.17 7.49
C ARG A 126 10.60 22.59 7.86
N ASN A 127 10.66 22.93 9.15
CA ASN A 127 10.65 24.32 9.61
C ASN A 127 12.09 24.71 10.01
N PRO A 128 12.58 25.90 9.64
CA PRO A 128 14.00 26.27 9.66
C PRO A 128 14.63 26.32 11.05
#